data_AF-A0A0S8KQW6-F1
#
_entry.id   AF-A0A0S8KQW6-F1
#
_cell.length_a   1.000
_cell.length_b   1.000
_cell.length_c   1.000
_cell.angle_alpha   90.00
_cell.angle_beta   90.00
_cell.angle_gamma   90.00
#
_symmetry.space_group_name_H-M   'P 1'
#
loop_
_entity.id
_entity.type
_entity.pdbx_description
1 polymer ?
#
loop_
_entity_poly.entity_id
_entity_poly.type
_entity_poly.pdbx_seq_one_letter_code
_entity_poly.pdbx_strand_id
1 'polypeptide(L)'
;MANEIHVDYASGNTLYAVVRNGVGDVWYVAGQVFEAWGTGSRAANDYDISLTDKNGSKYVGSFDGDIPAGRYSVQIFRQAGANPADGDSLVASEEIVWSGAGKVTANKLLANKAVQNKSTGQIKYYDDDEQTVLLTHTPADAEATITRTPS
;
A
#
# COMPACT_ATOMS: atom_id res chain seq x y z
N MET A 1 3.42 -4.57 12.12
CA MET A 1 2.50 -4.61 10.97
C MET A 1 1.12 -4.99 11.47
N ALA A 2 0.06 -4.42 10.88
CA ALA A 2 -1.24 -4.21 11.52
C ALA A 2 -2.43 -4.89 10.81
N ASN A 3 -2.18 -5.94 10.00
CA ASN A 3 -3.22 -6.66 9.26
C ASN A 3 -3.94 -5.77 8.22
N GLU A 4 -3.22 -5.32 7.19
CA GLU A 4 -3.76 -4.35 6.23
C GLU A 4 -4.52 -4.98 5.06
N ILE A 5 -4.34 -6.28 4.85
CA ILE A 5 -5.03 -7.08 3.83
C ILE A 5 -6.19 -7.80 4.49
N HIS A 6 -7.40 -7.62 3.96
CA HIS A 6 -8.62 -8.21 4.51
C HIS A 6 -9.48 -8.84 3.44
N VAL A 7 -9.98 -10.04 3.71
CA VAL A 7 -10.97 -10.70 2.85
C VAL A 7 -11.97 -11.47 3.70
N ASP A 8 -13.22 -11.47 3.25
CA ASP A 8 -14.26 -12.30 3.84
C ASP A 8 -14.42 -13.56 2.98
N TYR A 9 -14.24 -14.73 3.57
CA TYR A 9 -14.34 -16.03 2.88
C TYR A 9 -14.69 -17.13 3.88
N ALA A 10 -15.26 -18.24 3.42
CA ALA A 10 -15.65 -19.33 4.31
C ALA A 10 -14.45 -19.81 5.16
N SER A 11 -14.64 -19.90 6.48
CA SER A 11 -13.62 -20.40 7.41
C SER A 11 -13.18 -21.84 7.08
N GLY A 12 -11.97 -22.19 7.50
CA GLY A 12 -11.37 -23.52 7.26
C GLY A 12 -10.73 -23.70 5.88
N ASN A 13 -10.55 -22.62 5.12
CA ASN A 13 -9.77 -22.60 3.88
C ASN A 13 -8.37 -22.03 4.17
N THR A 14 -7.42 -22.33 3.29
CA THR A 14 -6.11 -21.68 3.30
C THR A 14 -6.08 -20.63 2.20
N LEU A 15 -5.85 -19.38 2.57
CA LEU A 15 -5.80 -18.25 1.65
C LEU A 15 -4.43 -17.58 1.72
N TYR A 16 -3.99 -17.05 0.59
CA TYR A 16 -2.79 -16.23 0.50
C TYR A 16 -3.06 -15.03 -0.42
N ALA A 17 -2.28 -13.98 -0.23
CA ALA A 17 -2.30 -12.80 -1.07
C ALA A 17 -1.01 -12.71 -1.91
N VAL A 18 -1.09 -11.99 -3.01
CA VAL A 18 0.04 -11.56 -3.82
C VAL A 18 -0.14 -10.08 -4.13
N VAL A 19 0.95 -9.34 -4.09
CA VAL A 19 0.97 -7.88 -4.26
C VAL A 19 1.60 -7.53 -5.59
N ARG A 20 0.94 -6.70 -6.38
CA ARG A 20 1.44 -6.18 -7.65
C ARG A 20 1.56 -4.67 -7.65
N ASN A 21 2.64 -4.17 -8.25
CA ASN A 21 2.83 -2.73 -8.47
C ASN A 21 2.05 -2.25 -9.71
N GLY A 22 2.13 -0.94 -10.00
CA GLY A 22 1.42 -0.32 -11.13
C GLY A 22 1.86 -0.79 -12.52
N VAL A 23 3.00 -1.47 -12.66
CA VAL A 23 3.46 -2.05 -13.94
C VAL A 23 3.11 -3.54 -14.08
N GLY A 24 2.58 -4.16 -13.01
CA GLY A 24 2.15 -5.56 -13.01
C GLY A 24 3.16 -6.55 -12.42
N ASP A 25 4.35 -6.08 -12.03
CA ASP A 25 5.36 -6.89 -11.32
C ASP A 25 4.83 -7.30 -9.96
N VAL A 26 5.26 -8.48 -9.49
CA VAL A 26 4.83 -9.10 -8.25
C VAL A 26 5.91 -8.94 -7.17
N TRP A 27 5.49 -8.76 -5.92
CA TRP A 27 6.39 -8.70 -4.77
C TRP A 27 6.97 -10.08 -4.46
N TYR A 28 8.29 -10.23 -4.62
CA TYR A 28 9.01 -11.42 -4.17
C TYR A 28 9.38 -11.27 -2.70
N VAL A 29 8.70 -12.01 -1.83
CA VAL A 29 8.77 -11.83 -0.36
C VAL A 29 10.18 -12.05 0.17
N ALA A 30 10.84 -13.14 -0.21
CA ALA A 30 12.17 -13.46 0.31
C ALA A 30 13.28 -12.55 -0.24
N GLY A 31 13.11 -12.00 -1.44
CA GLY A 31 14.10 -11.10 -2.06
C GLY A 31 13.79 -9.61 -1.89
N GLN A 32 12.61 -9.28 -1.35
CA GLN A 32 12.16 -7.92 -1.07
C GLN A 32 12.26 -6.99 -2.29
N VAL A 33 11.79 -7.50 -3.44
CA VAL A 33 11.86 -6.77 -4.71
C VAL A 33 10.62 -7.04 -5.54
N PHE A 34 10.20 -6.05 -6.33
CA PHE A 34 9.22 -6.27 -7.38
C PHE A 34 9.91 -6.80 -8.63
N GLU A 35 9.37 -7.88 -9.18
CA GLU A 35 9.89 -8.51 -10.38
C GLU A 35 8.77 -9.13 -11.23
N ALA A 36 9.09 -9.49 -12.47
CA ALA A 36 8.15 -10.19 -13.33
C ALA A 36 7.80 -11.57 -12.73
N TRP A 37 6.54 -11.99 -12.84
CA TRP A 37 6.10 -13.32 -12.41
C TRP A 37 6.93 -14.40 -13.12
N GLY A 38 7.38 -15.40 -12.37
CA GLY A 38 8.20 -16.50 -12.91
C GLY A 38 9.70 -16.21 -12.99
N THR A 39 10.17 -15.03 -12.54
CA THR A 39 11.60 -14.71 -12.51
C THR A 39 12.35 -15.75 -11.69
N GLY A 40 13.42 -16.31 -12.24
CA GLY A 40 14.22 -17.33 -11.55
C GLY A 40 13.48 -18.65 -11.28
N SER A 41 12.46 -18.99 -12.08
CA SER A 41 11.61 -20.19 -11.90
C SER A 41 10.78 -20.19 -10.62
N ARG A 42 10.57 -19.00 -10.03
CA ARG A 42 9.69 -18.81 -8.88
C ARG A 42 8.23 -19.01 -9.25
N ALA A 43 7.46 -19.62 -8.36
CA ALA A 43 6.02 -19.85 -8.53
C ALA A 43 5.23 -19.11 -7.44
N ALA A 44 3.92 -19.31 -7.39
CA ALA A 44 3.06 -18.63 -6.42
C ALA A 44 3.55 -18.69 -4.95
N ASN A 45 4.18 -19.80 -4.53
CA ASN A 45 4.73 -20.01 -3.19
C ASN A 45 5.99 -19.18 -2.87
N ASP A 46 6.54 -18.46 -3.83
CA ASP A 46 7.65 -17.53 -3.61
C ASP A 46 7.14 -16.09 -3.40
N TYR A 47 5.93 -15.82 -3.87
CA TYR A 47 5.30 -14.50 -3.82
C TYR A 47 4.18 -14.41 -2.78
N ASP A 48 3.85 -15.53 -2.11
CA ASP A 48 2.69 -15.61 -1.24
C ASP A 48 2.87 -14.86 0.08
N ILE A 49 1.81 -14.13 0.45
CA ILE A 49 1.62 -13.57 1.78
C ILE A 49 0.47 -14.34 2.41
N SER A 50 0.82 -15.27 3.30
CA SER A 50 -0.16 -16.11 4.00
C SER A 50 -1.20 -15.28 4.77
N LEU A 51 -2.49 -15.61 4.62
CA LEU A 51 -3.58 -14.99 5.39
C LEU A 51 -4.00 -15.89 6.55
N THR A 52 -4.26 -15.28 7.70
CA THR A 52 -4.73 -15.97 8.91
C THR A 52 -6.24 -15.85 9.05
N ASP A 53 -6.95 -16.98 9.19
CA ASP A 53 -8.36 -17.00 9.60
C ASP A 53 -8.49 -16.49 11.04
N LYS A 54 -9.27 -15.43 11.24
CA LYS A 54 -9.61 -14.85 12.54
C LYS A 54 -10.94 -15.36 13.09
N ASN A 55 -11.48 -16.42 12.49
CA ASN A 55 -12.84 -16.93 12.65
C ASN A 55 -13.90 -15.97 12.09
N GLY A 56 -15.13 -16.45 11.99
CA GLY A 56 -16.25 -15.66 11.49
C GLY A 56 -16.11 -15.31 10.01
N SER A 57 -15.46 -16.17 9.23
CA SER A 57 -15.21 -15.97 7.80
C SER A 57 -14.33 -14.75 7.48
N LYS A 58 -13.42 -14.36 8.40
CA LYS A 58 -12.52 -13.21 8.22
C LYS A 58 -11.07 -13.68 8.12
N TYR A 59 -10.42 -13.38 7.00
CA TYR A 59 -8.99 -13.62 6.83
C TYR A 59 -8.23 -12.30 6.79
N VAL A 60 -7.07 -12.29 7.45
CA VAL A 60 -6.23 -11.11 7.54
C VAL A 60 -4.77 -11.43 7.25
N GLY A 61 -4.09 -10.50 6.58
CA GLY A 61 -2.65 -10.58 6.29
C GLY A 61 -1.98 -9.22 6.44
N SER A 62 -0.68 -9.23 6.65
CA SER A 62 0.11 -7.99 6.79
C SER A 62 0.79 -7.64 5.48
N PHE A 63 0.79 -6.34 5.13
CA PHE A 63 1.67 -5.86 4.07
C PHE A 63 3.12 -5.94 4.54
N ASP A 64 4.02 -6.32 3.65
CA ASP A 64 5.45 -6.32 3.94
C ASP A 64 5.94 -4.87 4.12
N GLY A 65 6.72 -4.62 5.17
CA GLY A 65 7.20 -3.30 5.54
C GLY A 65 8.30 -2.79 4.61
N ASP A 66 8.94 -3.68 3.86
CA ASP A 66 9.96 -3.32 2.87
C ASP A 66 9.34 -2.92 1.52
N ILE A 67 8.02 -3.05 1.35
CA ILE A 67 7.32 -2.52 0.18
C ILE A 67 7.35 -0.98 0.24
N PRO A 68 7.91 -0.30 -0.80
CA PRO A 68 7.95 1.15 -0.85
C PRO A 68 6.56 1.80 -0.83
N ALA A 69 6.51 3.10 -0.52
CA ALA A 69 5.26 3.86 -0.67
C ALA A 69 4.76 3.83 -2.13
N GLY A 70 3.47 3.60 -2.32
CA GLY A 70 2.91 3.41 -3.67
C GLY A 70 1.46 2.95 -3.70
N ARG A 71 0.97 2.66 -4.91
CA ARG A 71 -0.35 2.08 -5.15
C ARG A 71 -0.18 0.67 -5.69
N TYR A 72 -0.90 -0.27 -5.09
CA TYR A 72 -0.72 -1.69 -5.33
C TYR A 72 -2.06 -2.39 -5.54
N SER A 73 -2.06 -3.38 -6.43
CA SER A 73 -3.15 -4.35 -6.53
C SER A 73 -2.81 -5.55 -5.66
N VAL A 74 -3.74 -5.94 -4.80
CA VAL A 74 -3.64 -7.15 -3.99
C VAL A 74 -4.61 -8.16 -4.56
N GLN A 75 -4.12 -9.37 -4.81
CA GLN A 75 -4.92 -10.47 -5.32
C GLN A 75 -4.90 -11.58 -4.28
N ILE A 76 -6.07 -12.05 -3.86
CA ILE A 76 -6.22 -13.12 -2.88
C ILE A 76 -6.63 -14.40 -3.58
N PHE A 77 -5.95 -15.49 -3.27
CA PHE A 77 -6.16 -16.81 -3.85
C PHE A 77 -6.51 -17.83 -2.77
N ARG A 78 -7.29 -18.84 -3.16
CA ARG A 78 -7.53 -20.03 -2.33
C ARG A 78 -6.56 -21.13 -2.72
N GLN A 79 -5.72 -21.51 -1.77
CA GLN A 79 -4.78 -22.60 -1.90
C GLN A 79 -5.53 -23.95 -1.95
N ALA A 80 -5.42 -24.66 -3.08
CA ALA A 80 -6.06 -25.97 -3.25
C ALA A 80 -5.20 -27.15 -2.75
N GLY A 81 -3.87 -26.97 -2.74
CA GLY A 81 -2.89 -28.00 -2.38
C GLY A 81 -2.13 -27.73 -1.09
N ALA A 82 -1.00 -28.44 -0.92
CA ALA A 82 -0.13 -28.26 0.24
C ALA A 82 0.66 -26.95 0.23
N ASN A 83 0.91 -26.39 -0.96
CA ASN A 83 1.60 -25.11 -1.16
C ASN A 83 0.79 -24.23 -2.14
N PRO A 84 0.93 -22.90 -2.07
CA PRO A 84 0.42 -22.00 -3.11
C PRO A 84 0.91 -22.41 -4.50
N ALA A 85 0.02 -22.36 -5.49
CA ALA A 85 0.31 -22.76 -6.86
C ALA A 85 -0.33 -21.82 -7.88
N ASP A 86 0.28 -21.70 -9.06
CA ASP A 86 -0.19 -20.82 -10.15
C ASP A 86 -1.60 -21.18 -10.67
N GLY A 87 -2.08 -22.40 -10.38
CA GLY A 87 -3.43 -22.87 -10.70
C GLY A 87 -4.49 -22.62 -9.61
N ASP A 88 -4.11 -21.98 -8.50
CA ASP A 88 -5.05 -21.67 -7.42
C ASP A 88 -6.11 -20.64 -7.87
N SER A 89 -7.29 -20.71 -7.25
CA SER A 89 -8.43 -19.90 -7.67
C SER A 89 -8.39 -18.51 -7.05
N LEU A 90 -8.53 -17.47 -7.88
CA LEU A 90 -8.72 -16.10 -7.41
C LEU A 90 -10.03 -15.99 -6.62
N VAL A 91 -9.94 -15.47 -5.40
CA VAL A 91 -11.07 -15.24 -4.49
C VAL A 91 -11.53 -13.80 -4.55
N ALA A 92 -10.58 -12.86 -4.46
CA ALA A 92 -10.86 -11.44 -4.41
C ALA A 92 -9.65 -10.64 -4.93
N SER A 93 -9.89 -9.39 -5.28
CA SER A 93 -8.83 -8.42 -5.51
C SER A 93 -9.23 -7.09 -4.88
N GLU A 94 -8.26 -6.41 -4.28
CA GLU A 94 -8.42 -5.07 -3.75
C GLU A 94 -7.26 -4.19 -4.21
N GLU A 95 -7.42 -2.89 -4.01
CA GLU A 95 -6.35 -1.93 -4.22
C GLU A 95 -5.97 -1.30 -2.89
N ILE A 96 -4.66 -1.16 -2.66
CA ILE A 96 -4.11 -0.55 -1.46
C ILE A 96 -3.20 0.60 -1.88
N VAL A 97 -3.44 1.77 -1.30
CA VAL A 97 -2.48 2.86 -1.27
C VAL A 97 -1.66 2.70 0.01
N TRP A 98 -0.34 2.58 -0.13
CA TRP A 98 0.60 2.26 0.93
C TRP A 98 1.55 3.43 1.17
N SER A 99 1.77 3.80 2.43
CA SER A 99 2.70 4.87 2.80
C SER A 99 4.15 4.40 2.97
N GLY A 100 4.42 3.10 2.86
CA GLY A 100 5.67 2.48 3.31
C GLY A 100 5.60 1.94 4.74
N ALA A 101 4.60 2.37 5.53
CA ALA A 101 4.43 1.91 6.91
C ALA A 101 2.98 1.50 7.25
N GLY A 102 1.99 1.92 6.45
CA GLY A 102 0.59 1.61 6.69
C GLY A 102 -0.31 1.89 5.49
N LYS A 103 -1.51 1.29 5.51
CA LYS A 103 -2.56 1.58 4.52
C LYS A 103 -2.99 3.04 4.67
N VAL A 104 -2.98 3.77 3.55
CA VAL A 104 -3.51 5.13 3.45
C VAL A 104 -5.02 5.04 3.32
N THR A 105 -5.75 5.76 4.17
CA THR A 105 -7.21 5.82 4.16
C THR A 105 -7.67 7.25 3.92
N ALA A 106 -8.94 7.45 3.57
CA ALA A 106 -9.50 8.79 3.38
C ALA A 106 -9.33 9.67 4.63
N ASN A 107 -9.45 9.11 5.83
CA ASN A 107 -9.22 9.83 7.08
C ASN A 107 -7.75 10.27 7.21
N LYS A 108 -6.79 9.43 6.79
CA LYS A 108 -5.37 9.80 6.76
C LYS A 108 -5.09 10.93 5.76
N LEU A 109 -5.72 10.89 4.58
CA LEU A 109 -5.62 11.97 3.59
C LEU A 109 -6.26 13.28 4.07
N LEU A 110 -7.38 13.21 4.78
CA LEU A 110 -8.07 14.37 5.35
C LEU A 110 -7.37 14.90 6.60
N ALA A 111 -6.61 14.05 7.30
CA ALA A 111 -5.77 14.41 8.44
C ALA A 111 -4.48 15.13 8.05
N ASN A 112 -4.15 15.21 6.75
CA ASN A 112 -3.10 16.12 6.24
C ASN A 112 -3.52 17.57 6.53
N LYS A 113 -3.29 17.97 7.78
CA LYS A 113 -3.61 19.26 8.33
C LYS A 113 -2.52 20.22 7.88
N ALA A 114 -2.90 21.23 7.11
CA ALA A 114 -2.05 22.39 6.94
C ALA A 114 -2.11 23.23 8.22
N VAL A 115 -1.02 23.28 8.98
CA VAL A 115 -0.89 24.22 10.10
C VAL A 115 -0.07 25.41 9.64
N GLN A 116 -0.72 26.57 9.55
CA GLN A 116 -0.01 27.82 9.29
C GLN A 116 0.46 28.44 10.61
N ASN A 117 1.77 28.62 10.72
CA ASN A 117 2.34 29.47 11.75
C ASN A 117 2.12 30.93 11.36
N LYS A 118 1.17 31.59 12.05
CA LYS A 118 0.78 32.97 11.78
C LYS A 118 1.90 34.00 11.98
N SER A 119 2.92 33.71 12.79
CA SER A 119 4.03 34.64 13.00
C SER A 119 5.13 34.56 11.94
N THR A 120 5.20 33.44 11.20
CA THR A 120 6.25 33.19 10.19
C THR A 120 5.69 32.97 8.77
N GLY A 121 4.37 32.88 8.62
CA GLY A 121 3.71 32.54 7.34
C GLY A 121 3.88 31.07 6.93
N GLN A 122 4.73 30.32 7.63
CA GLN A 122 5.07 28.93 7.30
C GLN A 122 3.86 28.01 7.42
N ILE A 123 3.58 27.24 6.38
CA ILE A 123 2.58 26.19 6.32
C ILE A 123 3.30 24.85 6.41
N LYS A 124 3.04 24.09 7.47
CA LYS A 124 3.51 22.71 7.61
C LYS A 124 2.37 21.77 7.24
N TYR A 125 2.68 20.82 6.37
CA TYR A 125 1.82 19.69 6.03
C TYR A 125 2.33 18.49 6.82
N TYR A 126 1.48 17.93 7.66
CA TYR A 126 1.78 16.77 8.48
C TYR A 126 1.29 15.50 7.80
N ASP A 127 1.91 14.37 8.16
CA ASP A 127 1.38 13.04 7.91
C ASP A 127 0.22 12.72 8.87
N ASP A 128 -0.34 11.53 8.74
CA ASP A 128 -1.46 11.01 9.54
C ASP A 128 -1.17 10.82 11.04
N ASP A 129 0.10 10.91 11.45
CA ASP A 129 0.54 10.83 12.85
C ASP A 129 0.51 12.19 13.58
N GLU A 130 0.17 13.27 12.87
CA GLU A 130 0.20 14.67 13.33
C GLU A 130 1.56 15.15 13.88
N GLN A 131 2.63 14.39 13.67
CA GLN A 131 3.97 14.65 14.21
C GLN A 131 5.00 14.81 13.10
N THR A 132 4.93 13.98 12.06
CA THR A 132 5.85 13.96 10.94
C THR A 132 5.47 15.03 9.92
N VAL A 133 6.38 15.98 9.68
CA VAL A 133 6.17 17.04 8.67
C VAL A 133 6.61 16.51 7.30
N LEU A 134 5.65 16.37 6.39
CA LEU A 134 5.88 15.93 5.01
C LEU A 134 6.41 17.06 4.12
N LEU A 135 5.89 18.27 4.29
CA LEU A 135 6.26 19.43 3.49
C LEU A 135 6.19 20.70 4.33
N THR A 136 7.16 21.58 4.16
CA THR A 136 7.14 22.93 4.71
C THR A 136 7.14 23.93 3.56
N HIS A 137 6.08 24.72 3.46
CA HIS A 137 5.97 25.83 2.52
C HIS A 137 6.07 27.13 3.31
N THR A 138 6.94 28.06 2.90
CA THR A 138 6.97 29.43 3.45
C THR A 138 6.65 30.41 2.33
N PRO A 139 5.36 30.73 2.09
CA PRO A 139 4.99 31.69 1.07
C PRO A 139 5.59 33.04 1.47
N ALA A 140 6.34 33.65 0.56
CA ALA A 140 6.80 35.02 0.73
C ALA A 140 5.82 35.93 -0.02
N ASP A 141 5.21 36.88 0.68
CA ASP A 141 4.54 38.03 0.05
C ASP A 141 5.63 38.99 -0.46
N ALA A 142 6.39 38.58 -1.47
CA ALA A 142 7.12 39.51 -2.31
C ALA A 142 6.22 39.87 -3.50
N GLU A 143 6.23 41.13 -3.94
CA GLU A 143 5.58 41.51 -5.20
C GLU A 143 6.14 40.65 -6.34
N ALA A 144 5.41 39.62 -6.75
CA ALA A 144 5.75 38.85 -7.93
C ALA A 144 5.32 39.66 -9.15
N THR A 145 6.28 40.23 -9.88
CA THR A 145 5.99 40.84 -11.19
C THR A 145 5.65 39.72 -12.17
N ILE A 146 4.36 39.46 -12.39
CA ILE A 146 3.89 38.51 -13.40
C ILE A 146 3.91 39.22 -14.76
N THR A 147 4.94 38.99 -15.57
CA THR A 147 4.95 39.44 -16.97
C THR A 147 4.21 38.43 -17.84
N ARG A 148 2.96 38.73 -18.23
CA ARG A 148 2.25 37.95 -19.26
C ARG A 148 2.73 38.41 -20.63
N THR A 149 3.41 37.53 -21.37
CA THR A 149 3.67 37.75 -22.80
C THR A 149 2.44 37.24 -23.57
N PRO A 150 1.65 38.12 -24.22
CA PRO A 150 0.56 37.64 -25.07
C PRO A 150 1.15 36.90 -26.28
N SER A 151 0.60 35.71 -26.56
CA SER A 151 0.79 34.98 -27.81
C SER A 151 -0.16 35.48 -28.89
#